data_AF-A0AAE3ZDE6-F1
#
_entry.id   AF-A0AAE3ZDE6-F1
#
_cell.length_a   1.000
_cell.length_b   1.000
_cell.length_c   1.000
_cell.angle_alpha   90.00
_cell.angle_beta   90.00
_cell.angle_gamma   90.00
#
_symmetry.space_group_name_H-M   'P 1'
#
loop_
_entity.id
_entity.type
_entity.pdbx_description
1 polymer ?
#
loop_
_entity_poly.entity_id
_entity_poly.type
_entity_poly.pdbx_seq_one_letter_code
_entity_poly.pdbx_strand_id
1 'polypeptide(L)'
;MSEEMSPAEMRIVGQAVTPFNPVTGAAMITAGTVHGQTTFEVQPDMLPRLLSGLDRVRGKYREALRLSRNLSNIAPPAWDEVTKQVTRNITQRASGGPNSLEDTATGMIKWVDDFKAAVQQAITDTQRVDEANRMV
;
A
#
# COMPACT_ATOMS: atom_id res chain seq x y z
N MET A 1 26.66 24.90 -17.95
CA MET A 1 27.11 23.80 -17.08
C MET A 1 25.85 23.23 -16.46
N SER A 2 25.42 22.06 -16.92
CA SER A 2 24.23 21.39 -16.41
C SER A 2 24.65 20.67 -15.13
N GLU A 3 24.21 21.16 -13.97
CA GLU A 3 24.38 20.43 -12.72
C GLU A 3 23.56 19.13 -12.82
N GLU A 4 24.26 18.01 -12.85
CA GLU A 4 23.64 16.69 -12.74
C GLU A 4 23.09 16.53 -11.33
N MET A 5 21.77 16.38 -11.26
CA MET A 5 21.01 16.21 -10.02
C MET A 5 21.50 14.98 -9.25
N SER A 6 21.71 15.14 -7.95
CA SER A 6 22.19 14.09 -7.06
C SER A 6 21.19 12.92 -6.95
N PRO A 7 21.64 11.67 -6.77
CA PRO A 7 20.76 10.52 -6.49
C PRO A 7 19.83 10.73 -5.28
N ALA A 8 20.20 11.61 -4.34
CA ALA A 8 19.34 12.03 -3.23
C ALA A 8 18.23 12.99 -3.70
N GLU A 9 18.51 13.87 -4.65
CA GLU A 9 17.54 14.76 -5.27
C GLU A 9 16.62 14.00 -6.22
N MET A 10 17.11 13.01 -6.96
CA MET A 10 16.25 12.08 -7.72
C MET A 10 15.29 11.27 -6.81
N ARG A 11 15.70 10.98 -5.56
CA ARG A 11 14.81 10.35 -4.56
C ARG A 11 13.78 11.32 -3.99
N ILE A 12 14.10 12.61 -3.90
CA ILE A 12 13.14 13.67 -3.53
C ILE A 12 12.19 13.98 -4.70
N VAL A 13 12.67 13.92 -5.96
CA VAL A 13 11.83 14.00 -7.17
C VAL A 13 10.97 12.74 -7.36
N GLY A 14 11.33 11.63 -6.71
CA GLY A 14 10.47 10.46 -6.53
C GLY A 14 9.29 10.68 -5.56
N GLN A 15 9.20 11.83 -4.89
CA GLN A 15 8.04 12.25 -4.11
C GLN A 15 7.03 12.96 -5.02
N ALA A 16 6.24 12.14 -5.71
CA ALA A 16 4.88 12.42 -6.19
C ALA A 16 4.54 13.89 -6.54
N VAL A 17 5.15 14.43 -7.60
CA VAL A 17 4.37 15.30 -8.49
C VAL A 17 3.45 14.32 -9.21
N THR A 18 2.19 14.23 -8.83
CA THR A 18 1.25 13.41 -9.60
C THR A 18 1.08 14.16 -10.93
N PRO A 19 1.69 13.73 -12.06
CA PRO A 19 1.48 14.45 -13.29
C PRO A 19 0.03 14.19 -13.69
N PHE A 20 -0.80 15.22 -13.75
CA PHE A 20 -2.15 15.02 -14.28
C PHE A 20 -2.04 14.64 -15.76
N ASN A 21 -2.91 13.74 -16.22
CA ASN A 21 -3.04 13.51 -17.65
C ASN A 21 -3.61 14.80 -18.28
N PRO A 22 -2.88 15.44 -19.22
CA PRO A 22 -3.26 16.76 -19.74
C PRO A 22 -4.50 16.71 -20.65
N VAL A 23 -4.91 15.53 -21.11
CA VAL A 23 -6.08 15.34 -21.97
C VAL A 23 -7.32 15.07 -21.13
N THR A 24 -7.20 14.23 -20.10
CA THR A 24 -8.35 13.75 -19.32
C THR A 24 -8.52 14.48 -17.99
N GLY A 25 -7.50 15.19 -17.51
CA GLY A 25 -7.46 15.78 -16.17
C GLY A 25 -7.30 14.76 -15.04
N ALA A 26 -7.10 13.48 -15.36
CA ALA A 26 -6.98 12.43 -14.36
C ALA A 26 -5.65 12.51 -13.61
N ALA A 27 -5.68 12.25 -12.30
CA ALA A 27 -4.48 12.08 -11.50
C ALA A 27 -3.78 10.77 -11.90
N MET A 28 -2.48 10.83 -12.22
CA MET A 28 -1.67 9.65 -12.52
C MET A 28 -0.95 9.14 -11.26
N ILE A 29 -1.52 8.13 -10.62
CA ILE A 29 -1.02 7.60 -9.35
C ILE A 29 -0.17 6.36 -9.62
N THR A 30 1.12 6.41 -9.30
CA THR A 30 2.00 5.25 -9.44
C THR A 30 2.07 4.48 -8.13
N ALA A 31 1.78 3.18 -8.18
CA ALA A 31 1.92 2.27 -7.05
C ALA A 31 2.61 0.96 -7.48
N GLY A 32 3.38 0.37 -6.57
CA GLY A 32 3.99 -0.94 -6.80
C GLY A 32 2.91 -2.02 -6.96
N THR A 33 3.17 -3.07 -7.70
CA THR A 33 2.30 -4.25 -7.78
C THR A 33 3.18 -5.50 -7.78
N VAL A 34 2.56 -6.68 -7.72
CA VAL A 34 3.26 -7.95 -7.91
C VAL A 34 3.95 -8.07 -9.28
N HIS A 35 3.57 -7.22 -10.25
CA HIS A 35 4.17 -7.16 -11.59
C HIS A 35 5.08 -5.93 -11.79
N GLY A 36 5.44 -5.22 -10.72
CA GLY A 36 6.24 -3.98 -10.77
C GLY A 36 5.40 -2.72 -10.62
N GLN A 37 5.99 -1.56 -10.89
CA GLN A 37 5.27 -0.28 -10.78
C GLN A 37 4.17 -0.18 -11.83
N THR A 38 2.99 0.26 -11.42
CA THR A 38 1.84 0.50 -12.31
C THR A 38 1.28 1.88 -12.03
N THR A 39 0.96 2.61 -13.10
CA THR A 39 0.32 3.93 -13.01
C THR A 39 -1.17 3.78 -13.26
N PHE A 40 -1.96 4.35 -12.36
CA PHE A 40 -3.41 4.38 -12.41
C PHE A 40 -3.88 5.78 -12.76
N GLU A 41 -4.75 5.91 -13.76
CA GLU A 41 -5.46 7.17 -14.03
C GLU A 41 -6.74 7.20 -13.19
N VAL A 42 -6.83 8.18 -12.28
CA VAL A 42 -7.98 8.33 -11.38
C VAL A 42 -8.58 9.70 -11.56
N GLN A 43 -9.88 9.76 -11.86
CA GLN A 43 -10.57 11.02 -11.97
C GLN A 43 -10.63 11.75 -10.62
N PRO A 44 -10.48 13.09 -10.58
CA PRO A 44 -10.37 13.83 -9.33
C PRO A 44 -11.56 13.63 -8.37
N ASP A 45 -12.78 13.53 -8.91
CA ASP A 45 -14.02 13.28 -8.16
C ASP A 45 -14.06 11.89 -7.51
N MET A 46 -13.28 10.94 -8.04
CA MET A 46 -13.18 9.57 -7.53
C MET A 46 -12.12 9.41 -6.43
N LEU A 47 -11.20 10.37 -6.28
CA LEU A 47 -10.10 10.30 -5.30
C LEU A 47 -10.59 10.14 -3.85
N PRO A 48 -11.62 10.88 -3.36
CA PRO A 48 -12.11 10.68 -2.00
C PRO A 48 -12.71 9.29 -1.77
N ARG A 49 -13.40 8.75 -2.78
CA ARG A 49 -13.99 7.41 -2.74
C ARG A 49 -12.89 6.35 -2.73
N LEU A 50 -11.84 6.53 -3.52
CA LEU A 50 -10.67 5.65 -3.54
C LEU A 50 -9.98 5.62 -2.17
N LEU A 51 -9.76 6.78 -1.55
CA LEU A 51 -9.17 6.88 -0.22
C LEU A 51 -9.96 6.09 0.84
N SER A 52 -11.28 6.24 0.85
CA SER A 52 -12.18 5.46 1.73
C SER A 52 -12.16 3.95 1.42
N GLY A 53 -12.03 3.58 0.15
CA GLY A 53 -11.82 2.19 -0.26
C GLY A 53 -10.54 1.61 0.33
N LEU A 54 -9.43 2.33 0.20
CA LEU A 54 -8.12 1.94 0.73
C LEU A 54 -8.14 1.81 2.26
N ASP A 55 -8.84 2.68 2.98
CA ASP A 55 -9.02 2.54 4.44
C ASP A 55 -9.71 1.23 4.83
N ARG A 56 -10.75 0.84 4.09
CA ARG A 56 -11.44 -0.43 4.32
C ARG A 56 -10.54 -1.63 4.04
N VAL A 57 -9.79 -1.60 2.94
CA VAL A 57 -8.84 -2.66 2.58
C VAL A 57 -7.75 -2.78 3.64
N ARG A 58 -7.19 -1.65 4.09
CA ARG A 58 -6.21 -1.61 5.18
C ARG A 58 -6.77 -2.23 6.47
N GLY A 59 -8.01 -1.90 6.82
CA GLY A 59 -8.71 -2.49 7.97
C GLY A 59 -8.78 -4.02 7.89
N LYS A 60 -9.04 -4.56 6.69
CA LYS A 60 -9.08 -6.01 6.47
C LYS A 60 -7.72 -6.68 6.61
N TYR A 61 -6.64 -6.06 6.14
CA TYR A 61 -5.30 -6.61 6.36
C TYR A 61 -4.85 -6.52 7.82
N ARG A 62 -5.29 -5.50 8.58
CA ARG A 62 -5.09 -5.47 10.05
C ARG A 62 -5.81 -6.60 10.77
N GLU A 63 -7.03 -6.91 10.34
CA GLU A 63 -7.78 -8.06 10.84
C GLU A 63 -7.06 -9.39 10.52
N ALA A 64 -6.57 -9.54 9.28
CA ALA A 64 -5.79 -10.71 8.87
C ALA A 64 -4.49 -10.85 9.68
N LEU A 65 -3.77 -9.76 9.91
CA LEU A 65 -2.56 -9.74 10.75
C LEU A 65 -2.86 -10.21 12.19
N ARG A 66 -3.96 -9.72 12.78
CA ARG A 66 -4.41 -10.15 14.11
C ARG A 66 -4.74 -11.64 14.14
N LEU A 67 -5.46 -12.15 13.14
CA LEU A 67 -5.78 -13.57 13.03
C LEU A 67 -4.52 -14.43 12.87
N SER A 68 -3.56 -13.96 12.07
CA SER A 68 -2.27 -14.62 11.91
C SER A 68 -1.53 -14.76 13.24
N ARG A 69 -1.47 -13.69 14.03
CA ARG A 69 -0.88 -13.71 15.37
C ARG A 69 -1.61 -14.61 16.35
N ASN A 70 -2.93 -14.77 16.21
CA ASN A 70 -3.66 -15.75 17.02
C ASN A 70 -3.29 -17.17 16.61
N LEU A 71 -3.21 -17.44 15.30
CA LEU A 71 -2.84 -18.74 14.76
C LEU A 71 -1.41 -19.15 15.12
N SER A 72 -0.48 -18.21 15.26
CA SER A 72 0.88 -18.53 15.66
C SER A 72 1.01 -18.96 17.13
N ASN A 73 -0.01 -18.70 17.95
CA ASN A 73 -0.04 -19.02 19.37
C ASN A 73 -0.90 -20.25 19.72
N ILE A 74 -1.33 -21.04 18.74
CA ILE A 74 -2.14 -22.23 19.03
C ILE A 74 -1.27 -23.35 19.63
N ALA A 75 -1.81 -24.02 20.64
CA ALA A 75 -1.22 -25.22 21.21
C ALA A 75 -1.74 -26.48 20.48
N PRO A 76 -0.93 -27.54 20.38
CA PRO A 76 -1.38 -28.78 19.76
C PRO A 76 -2.49 -29.41 20.62
N PRO A 77 -3.58 -29.92 20.02
CA PRO A 77 -4.69 -30.54 20.77
C PRO A 77 -4.33 -31.91 21.36
N ALA A 78 -3.23 -32.52 20.90
CA ALA A 78 -2.68 -33.76 21.40
C ALA A 78 -1.15 -33.72 21.32
N TRP A 79 -0.49 -34.49 22.18
CA TRP A 79 0.98 -34.50 22.29
C TRP A 79 1.65 -35.61 21.47
N ASP A 80 0.91 -36.29 20.59
CA ASP A 80 1.51 -37.18 19.60
C ASP A 80 2.33 -36.38 18.58
N GLU A 81 3.29 -37.06 17.96
CA GLU A 81 4.28 -36.42 17.10
C GLU A 81 3.64 -35.79 15.85
N VAL A 82 2.62 -36.44 15.28
CA VAL A 82 1.94 -35.95 14.08
C VAL A 82 1.21 -34.64 14.39
N THR A 83 0.43 -34.62 15.47
CA THR A 83 -0.31 -33.43 15.89
C THR A 83 0.60 -32.26 16.24
N LYS A 84 1.72 -32.51 16.94
CA LYS A 84 2.75 -31.49 17.21
C LYS A 84 3.32 -30.91 15.93
N GLN A 85 3.70 -31.77 14.98
CA GLN A 85 4.32 -31.32 13.74
C GLN A 85 3.34 -30.54 12.86
N VAL A 86 2.09 -30.99 12.75
CA VAL A 86 1.04 -30.25 12.03
C VAL A 86 0.80 -28.88 12.67
N THR A 87 0.71 -28.82 14.00
CA THR A 87 0.53 -27.55 14.72
C THR A 87 1.71 -26.62 14.48
N ARG A 88 2.95 -27.13 14.54
CA ARG A 88 4.17 -26.35 14.22
C ARG A 88 4.16 -25.81 12.79
N ASN A 89 3.71 -26.60 11.82
CA ASN A 89 3.62 -26.15 10.42
C ASN A 89 2.58 -25.02 10.27
N ILE A 90 1.45 -25.10 10.99
CA ILE A 90 0.42 -24.06 11.00
C ILE A 90 0.98 -22.77 11.61
N THR A 91 1.65 -22.84 12.77
CA THR A 91 2.23 -21.65 13.40
C THR A 91 3.33 -21.02 12.54
N GLN A 92 4.14 -21.83 11.86
CA GLN A 92 5.14 -21.34 10.90
C GLN A 92 4.50 -20.66 9.68
N ARG A 93 3.42 -21.19 9.12
CA ARG A 93 2.70 -20.52 8.02
C ARG A 93 2.00 -19.24 8.48
N ALA A 94 1.63 -19.15 9.76
CA ALA A 94 1.06 -17.96 10.35
C ALA A 94 2.14 -16.85 10.51
N SER A 95 3.22 -17.09 11.25
CA SER A 95 4.21 -16.05 11.60
C SER A 95 5.68 -16.48 11.51
N GLY A 96 5.99 -17.56 10.82
CA GLY A 96 7.31 -18.21 10.83
C GLY A 96 8.39 -17.59 9.94
N GLY A 97 8.11 -16.46 9.28
CA GLY A 97 9.09 -15.77 8.44
C GLY A 97 8.54 -15.32 7.08
N PRO A 98 9.42 -15.14 6.07
CA PRO A 98 9.04 -14.69 4.74
C PRO A 98 7.93 -15.54 4.12
N ASN A 99 6.99 -14.89 3.44
CA ASN A 99 5.81 -15.52 2.82
C ASN A 99 4.80 -16.14 3.81
N SER A 100 4.91 -15.84 5.11
CA SER A 100 3.87 -16.16 6.08
C SER A 100 2.64 -15.25 5.92
N LEU A 101 1.54 -15.61 6.59
CA LEU A 101 0.33 -14.78 6.63
C LEU A 101 0.61 -13.42 7.28
N GLU A 102 1.43 -13.38 8.34
CA GLU A 102 1.84 -12.13 8.98
C GLU A 102 2.70 -11.26 8.06
N ASP A 103 3.68 -11.85 7.37
CA ASP A 103 4.55 -11.15 6.43
C ASP A 103 3.72 -10.56 5.27
N THR A 104 2.84 -11.37 4.68
CA THR A 104 1.95 -10.95 3.60
C THR A 104 1.03 -9.81 4.05
N ALA A 105 0.37 -9.95 5.20
CA ALA A 105 -0.54 -8.92 5.71
C ALA A 105 0.22 -7.61 6.02
N THR A 106 1.43 -7.70 6.57
CA THR A 106 2.28 -6.53 6.84
C THR A 106 2.71 -5.83 5.57
N GLY A 107 3.16 -6.59 4.57
CA GLY A 107 3.52 -6.08 3.24
C GLY A 107 2.34 -5.38 2.57
N MET A 108 1.15 -5.98 2.63
CA MET A 108 -0.07 -5.39 2.06
C MET A 108 -0.53 -4.14 2.81
N ILE A 109 -0.42 -4.08 4.14
CA ILE A 109 -0.70 -2.86 4.90
C ILE A 109 0.23 -1.74 4.45
N LYS A 110 1.53 -2.02 4.35
CA LYS A 110 2.51 -1.03 3.88
C LYS A 110 2.16 -0.55 2.47
N TRP A 111 1.86 -1.47 1.57
CA TRP A 111 1.47 -1.14 0.20
C TRP A 111 0.24 -0.22 0.15
N VAL A 112 -0.80 -0.53 0.94
CA VAL A 112 -1.99 0.32 1.03
C VAL A 112 -1.65 1.69 1.61
N ASP A 113 -0.80 1.76 2.64
CA ASP A 113 -0.39 3.04 3.24
C ASP A 113 0.39 3.91 2.25
N ASP A 114 1.30 3.32 1.47
CA ASP A 114 2.03 4.03 0.42
C ASP A 114 1.08 4.53 -0.69
N PHE A 115 0.12 3.70 -1.12
CA PHE A 115 -0.88 4.10 -2.13
C PHE A 115 -1.81 5.21 -1.60
N LYS A 116 -2.25 5.12 -0.34
CA LYS A 116 -3.05 6.18 0.29
C LYS A 116 -2.32 7.51 0.32
N ALA A 117 -1.02 7.51 0.64
CA ALA A 117 -0.22 8.73 0.64
C ALA A 117 -0.19 9.39 -0.75
N ALA A 118 -0.03 8.58 -1.81
CA ALA A 118 -0.06 9.08 -3.18
C ALA A 118 -1.45 9.63 -3.59
N VAL A 119 -2.54 8.97 -3.18
CA VAL A 119 -3.91 9.48 -3.40
C VAL A 119 -4.14 10.79 -2.65
N GLN A 120 -3.68 10.90 -1.40
CA GLN A 120 -3.82 12.12 -0.61
C GLN A 120 -3.05 13.28 -1.22
N GLN A 121 -1.85 13.01 -1.75
CA GLN A 121 -1.06 14.01 -2.49
C GLN A 121 -1.81 14.47 -3.74
N ALA A 122 -2.37 13.56 -4.52
CA ALA A 122 -3.15 13.90 -5.71
C ALA A 122 -4.38 14.79 -5.40
N ILE A 123 -5.05 14.56 -4.27
CA ILE A 123 -6.16 15.43 -3.81
C ILE A 123 -5.64 16.84 -3.53
N THR A 124 -4.55 16.96 -2.77
CA THR A 124 -3.93 18.25 -2.45
C THR A 124 -3.49 18.99 -3.71
N ASP A 125 -2.87 18.28 -4.66
CA ASP A 125 -2.43 18.83 -5.93
C ASP A 125 -3.60 19.36 -6.77
N THR A 126 -4.71 18.61 -6.80
CA THR A 126 -5.94 19.02 -7.52
C THR A 126 -6.49 20.32 -6.93
N GLN A 127 -6.59 20.40 -5.61
CA GLN A 127 -7.11 21.58 -4.92
C GLN A 127 -6.26 22.83 -5.20
N ARG A 128 -4.92 22.68 -5.22
CA ARG A 128 -4.00 23.76 -5.52
C ARG A 128 -4.16 24.26 -6.97
N VAL A 129 -4.36 23.37 -7.93
CA VAL A 129 -4.58 23.73 -9.34
C VAL A 129 -5.92 24.45 -9.51
N ASP A 130 -6.98 23.95 -8.89
CA ASP A 130 -8.30 24.57 -8.91
C ASP A 130 -8.29 25.98 -8.29
N GLU A 131 -7.53 26.18 -7.21
CA GLU A 131 -7.37 27.48 -6.58
C GLU A 131 -6.58 28.46 -7.46
N ALA A 132 -5.47 28.01 -8.07
CA ALA A 132 -4.70 28.82 -9.00
C ALA A 132 -5.53 29.26 -10.21
N ASN A 133 -6.37 28.38 -10.77
CA ASN A 133 -7.24 28.69 -11.89
C ASN A 133 -8.37 29.66 -11.56
N ARG A 134 -8.80 29.76 -10.29
CA ARG A 134 -9.82 30.73 -9.85
C ARG A 134 -9.29 32.14 -9.66
N MET A 135 -7.97 32.31 -9.58
CA MET A 135 -7.31 33.61 -9.41
C MET A 135 -6.91 34.28 -10.73
N VAL A 136 -7.17 33.63 -11.87
CA VAL A 136 -6.96 34.12 -13.24
C VAL A 136 -8.28 34.52 -13.86
#